data_AF-A0A673MGJ7-F1
#
_entry.id   AF-A0A673MGJ7-F1
#
_cell.length_a   1.000
_cell.length_b   1.000
_cell.length_c   1.000
_cell.angle_alpha   90.00
_cell.angle_beta   90.00
_cell.angle_gamma   90.00
#
_symmetry.space_group_name_H-M   'P 1'
#
loop_
_entity.id
_entity.type
_entity.pdbx_description
1 polymer ?
#
loop_
_entity_poly.entity_id
_entity_poly.type
_entity_poly.pdbx_seq_one_letter_code
_entity_poly.pdbx_strand_id
1 'polypeptide(L)'
;ICDAFDLGWDFCKQTSTARWRSRSESVSAETNVDKVENVSSQASARRSDSVKASQSKPRLKLFNKVMEKSLQWLLDNASFDRFSHYFQPLSKQKPQLTEAMHKQFISQLQTLVQKEISTVIEEGDLQVKFEELDRLQELAKDTPQAAWRPSGAPEQDVCSGLVSYYKKQEEYMRIQLKKLQKENAGLAQKVQAGRENIAHTQQHIAAGVEEWRVRAKNHFTDTLTHFHCHSFASSCPSVYFDFH
;
A
#
# COMPACT_ATOMS: atom_id res chain seq x y z
N ILE A 1 -6.82 4.37 -28.53
CA ILE A 1 -6.07 3.81 -27.39
C ILE A 1 -7.05 2.98 -26.55
N CYS A 2 -7.65 1.94 -27.14
CA CYS A 2 -8.65 1.10 -26.47
C CYS A 2 -8.50 -0.41 -26.73
N ASP A 3 -7.58 -0.87 -27.59
CA ASP A 3 -7.54 -2.29 -27.98
C ASP A 3 -6.39 -3.10 -27.37
N ALA A 4 -5.91 -2.73 -26.18
CA ALA A 4 -4.74 -3.39 -25.56
C ALA A 4 -4.98 -3.99 -24.17
N PHE A 5 -6.23 -4.10 -23.71
CA PHE A 5 -6.54 -4.60 -22.36
C PHE A 5 -6.96 -6.08 -22.27
N ASP A 6 -7.07 -6.80 -23.39
CA ASP A 6 -7.67 -8.14 -23.42
C ASP A 6 -6.71 -9.34 -23.28
N LEU A 7 -5.41 -9.11 -23.03
CA LEU A 7 -4.44 -10.21 -22.89
C LEU A 7 -3.78 -10.32 -21.50
N GLY A 8 -4.29 -9.60 -20.50
CA GLY A 8 -3.68 -9.53 -19.17
C GLY A 8 -4.26 -10.48 -18.10
N TRP A 9 -5.40 -11.12 -18.35
CA TRP A 9 -6.18 -11.78 -17.29
C TRP A 9 -5.80 -13.25 -17.02
N ASP A 10 -5.08 -13.92 -17.91
CA ASP A 10 -4.80 -15.36 -17.77
C ASP A 10 -3.56 -15.70 -16.93
N PHE A 11 -2.79 -14.72 -16.46
CA PHE A 11 -1.63 -14.97 -15.58
C PHE A 11 -1.97 -14.94 -14.08
N CYS A 12 -3.17 -14.47 -13.71
CA CYS A 12 -3.56 -14.26 -12.31
C CYS A 12 -4.55 -15.32 -11.77
N LYS A 13 -4.43 -16.59 -12.21
CA LYS A 13 -5.18 -17.72 -11.61
C LYS A 13 -4.31 -18.77 -10.92
N GLN A 14 -2.98 -18.67 -10.95
CA GLN A 14 -2.12 -19.74 -10.44
C GLN A 14 -1.52 -19.53 -9.03
N THR A 15 -1.75 -18.40 -8.36
CA THR A 15 -1.19 -18.14 -7.02
C THR A 15 -2.26 -17.79 -5.98
N SER A 16 -3.33 -18.59 -5.92
CA SER A 16 -4.36 -18.48 -4.90
C SER A 16 -4.27 -19.62 -3.88
N THR A 17 -3.24 -19.61 -3.03
CA THR A 17 -3.24 -20.31 -1.72
C THR A 17 -2.11 -19.79 -0.84
N ALA A 18 -2.35 -18.70 -0.10
CA ALA A 18 -1.60 -18.41 1.13
C ALA A 18 -2.35 -17.42 2.02
N ARG A 19 -3.31 -17.96 2.79
CA ARG A 19 -3.49 -17.72 4.24
C ARG A 19 -3.19 -16.31 4.75
N TRP A 20 -4.22 -15.46 4.76
CA TRP A 20 -4.30 -14.30 5.64
C TRP A 20 -4.31 -14.76 7.11
N ARG A 21 -3.30 -14.39 7.88
CA ARG A 21 -3.31 -14.51 9.34
C ARG A 21 -2.75 -13.23 9.95
N SER A 22 -3.65 -12.41 10.49
CA SER A 22 -3.33 -11.27 11.36
C SER A 22 -2.44 -11.73 12.51
N ARG A 23 -1.36 -10.99 12.77
CA ARG A 23 -0.58 -11.12 14.00
C ARG A 23 -0.37 -9.73 14.59
N SER A 24 -1.17 -9.46 15.62
CA SER A 24 -0.92 -8.41 16.60
C SER A 24 0.20 -8.88 17.50
N GLU A 25 1.27 -8.10 17.63
CA GLU A 25 2.30 -8.32 18.64
C GLU A 25 2.67 -6.97 19.28
N SER A 26 2.18 -6.83 20.51
CA SER A 26 2.62 -5.89 21.52
C SER A 26 3.99 -6.30 22.07
N VAL A 27 4.92 -5.36 22.16
CA VAL A 27 6.14 -5.53 22.98
C VAL A 27 6.30 -4.31 23.86
N SER A 28 6.10 -4.54 25.15
CA SER A 28 6.55 -3.71 26.26
C SER A 28 8.06 -3.85 26.43
N ALA A 29 8.74 -2.76 26.76
CA ALA A 29 10.05 -2.79 27.39
C ALA A 29 10.11 -1.70 28.47
N GLU A 30 10.27 -2.15 29.70
CA GLU A 30 10.55 -1.35 30.90
C GLU A 30 12.04 -0.95 30.98
N THR A 31 12.36 -0.24 32.07
CA THR A 31 13.68 0.20 32.63
C THR A 31 14.00 1.67 32.33
N ASN A 32 14.44 2.52 33.26
CA ASN A 32 14.86 2.37 34.65
C ASN A 32 14.66 3.70 35.40
N VAL A 33 14.54 3.60 36.73
CA VAL A 33 14.38 4.66 37.72
C VAL A 33 15.73 5.31 38.02
N ASP A 34 15.78 6.64 38.09
CA ASP A 34 16.66 7.34 39.05
C ASP A 34 16.05 8.69 39.46
N LYS A 35 16.26 9.01 40.73
CA LYS A 35 15.42 9.87 41.57
C LYS A 35 16.22 11.07 42.09
N VAL A 36 15.64 12.28 41.92
CA VAL A 36 15.69 13.48 42.82
C VAL A 36 17.07 14.15 42.98
N GLU A 37 17.26 15.46 42.76
CA GLU A 37 16.82 16.57 43.63
C GLU A 37 17.17 17.93 42.97
N ASN A 38 16.33 18.98 43.07
CA ASN A 38 16.65 20.28 43.70
C ASN A 38 15.51 21.32 43.52
N VAL A 39 15.48 22.26 44.47
CA VAL A 39 14.39 23.10 45.01
C VAL A 39 14.21 24.45 44.30
N SER A 40 12.93 24.81 44.09
CA SER A 40 12.26 26.14 44.21
C SER A 40 12.86 27.43 43.59
N SER A 41 12.07 28.15 42.77
CA SER A 41 11.28 29.33 43.22
C SER A 41 10.78 30.21 42.06
N GLN A 42 9.46 30.46 42.07
CA GLN A 42 8.71 31.68 41.72
C GLN A 42 9.03 32.61 40.52
N ALA A 43 7.94 32.77 39.74
CA ALA A 43 7.33 34.03 39.27
C ALA A 43 7.95 34.77 38.05
N SER A 44 7.18 34.87 36.96
CA SER A 44 6.28 36.02 36.70
C SER A 44 5.86 36.12 35.23
N ALA A 45 4.71 36.77 35.01
CA ALA A 45 4.28 37.46 33.80
C ALA A 45 3.75 36.64 32.59
N ARG A 46 2.43 36.41 32.66
CA ARG A 46 1.44 36.90 31.67
C ARG A 46 1.87 36.92 30.20
N ARG A 47 1.34 35.98 29.41
CA ARG A 47 0.66 36.29 28.13
C ARG A 47 -0.54 35.38 27.95
N SER A 48 -1.72 35.98 28.13
CA SER A 48 -2.96 35.47 27.59
C SER A 48 -2.98 35.86 26.12
N ASP A 49 -2.85 34.90 25.22
CA ASP A 49 -3.50 35.01 23.93
C ASP A 49 -4.45 33.82 23.76
N SER A 50 -5.71 34.21 23.89
CA SER A 50 -6.91 33.42 23.70
C SER A 50 -6.98 32.94 22.25
N VAL A 51 -6.42 31.77 22.00
CA VAL A 51 -7.03 30.84 21.04
C VAL A 51 -7.82 29.84 21.87
N LYS A 52 -9.04 30.22 22.26
CA LYS A 52 -10.09 29.23 22.52
C LYS A 52 -10.34 28.54 21.20
N ALA A 53 -9.45 27.61 20.83
CA ALA A 53 -9.78 26.54 19.91
C ALA A 53 -11.07 25.96 20.49
N SER A 54 -12.17 26.18 19.78
CA SER A 54 -13.50 25.79 20.18
C SER A 54 -13.49 24.29 20.43
N GLN A 55 -13.28 23.88 21.68
CA GLN A 55 -13.49 22.52 22.10
C GLN A 55 -14.99 22.31 21.98
N SER A 56 -15.40 21.78 20.83
CA SER A 56 -16.80 21.52 20.56
C SER A 56 -17.27 20.55 21.65
N LYS A 57 -18.41 20.87 22.28
CA LYS A 57 -18.95 20.02 23.35
C LYS A 57 -19.09 18.59 22.79
N PRO A 58 -18.67 17.55 23.54
CA PRO A 58 -18.76 16.17 23.06
C PRO A 58 -20.16 15.85 22.54
N ARG A 59 -20.26 15.32 21.33
CA ARG A 59 -21.57 15.15 20.65
C ARG A 59 -22.54 14.25 21.44
N LEU A 60 -22.03 13.24 22.13
CA LEU A 60 -22.84 12.39 23.02
C LEU A 60 -23.54 13.19 24.12
N LYS A 61 -22.86 14.17 24.73
CA LYS A 61 -23.47 15.02 25.76
C LYS A 61 -24.56 15.91 25.18
N LEU A 62 -24.37 16.39 23.95
CA LEU A 62 -25.40 17.17 23.25
C LEU A 62 -26.61 16.29 22.92
N PHE A 63 -26.37 15.07 22.42
CA PHE A 63 -27.42 14.09 22.15
C PHE A 63 -28.25 13.79 23.40
N ASN A 64 -27.61 13.39 24.50
CA ASN A 64 -28.31 13.10 25.76
C ASN A 64 -29.14 14.29 26.24
N LYS A 65 -28.59 15.50 26.14
CA LYS A 65 -29.30 16.73 26.52
C LYS A 65 -30.53 17.01 25.65
N VAL A 66 -30.44 16.76 24.34
CA VAL A 66 -31.59 16.93 23.44
C VAL A 66 -32.66 15.89 23.77
N MET A 67 -32.27 14.63 23.96
CA MET A 67 -33.20 13.55 24.30
C MET A 67 -33.90 13.77 25.64
N GLU A 68 -33.17 14.21 26.67
CA GLU A 68 -33.73 14.56 27.97
C GLU A 68 -34.73 15.72 27.86
N LYS A 69 -34.40 16.77 27.12
CA LYS A 69 -35.31 17.89 26.89
C LYS A 69 -36.55 17.50 26.11
N SER A 70 -36.41 16.65 25.09
CA SER A 70 -37.53 16.16 24.30
C SER A 70 -38.48 15.29 25.15
N LEU A 71 -37.93 14.44 26.03
CA LEU A 71 -38.73 13.67 26.97
C LEU A 71 -39.44 14.57 27.96
N GLN A 72 -38.74 15.53 28.56
CA GLN A 72 -39.35 16.48 29.50
C GLN A 72 -40.52 17.22 28.84
N TRP A 73 -40.34 17.73 27.62
CA TRP A 73 -41.39 18.39 26.87
C TRP A 73 -42.60 17.47 26.63
N LEU A 74 -42.37 16.19 26.33
CA LEU A 74 -43.44 15.22 26.16
C LEU A 74 -44.23 15.00 27.47
N LEU A 75 -43.54 14.89 28.60
CA LEU A 75 -44.16 14.70 29.91
C LEU A 75 -44.92 15.93 30.38
N ASP A 76 -44.40 17.14 30.13
CA ASP A 76 -45.07 18.41 30.45
C ASP A 76 -46.39 18.55 29.66
N ASN A 77 -46.42 18.10 28.40
CA ASN A 77 -47.63 18.08 27.59
C ASN A 77 -48.66 17.03 28.04
N ALA A 78 -48.22 16.00 28.76
CA ALA A 78 -49.07 14.95 29.33
C ALA A 78 -49.50 15.27 30.77
N SER A 79 -49.74 16.54 31.09
CA SER A 79 -50.07 17.00 32.45
C SER A 79 -51.36 16.36 33.02
N PHE A 80 -51.45 16.32 34.35
CA PHE A 80 -52.62 15.78 35.05
C PHE A 80 -53.91 16.57 34.73
N ASP A 81 -53.80 17.88 34.52
CA ASP A 81 -54.95 18.73 34.16
C ASP A 81 -55.60 18.27 32.85
N ARG A 82 -54.77 17.97 31.83
CA ARG A 82 -55.27 17.45 30.55
C ARG A 82 -55.83 16.05 30.72
N PHE A 83 -55.15 15.19 31.47
CA PHE A 83 -55.61 13.83 31.75
C PHE A 83 -56.97 13.80 32.46
N SER A 84 -57.12 14.56 33.54
CA SER A 84 -58.36 14.65 34.32
C SER A 84 -59.51 15.29 33.54
N HIS A 85 -59.22 16.18 32.59
CA HIS A 85 -60.20 16.79 31.69
C HIS A 85 -60.83 15.77 30.72
N TYR A 86 -60.07 14.80 30.21
CA TYR A 86 -60.63 13.75 29.33
C TYR A 86 -61.32 12.63 30.13
N PHE A 87 -60.89 12.38 31.36
CA PHE A 87 -61.46 11.35 32.24
C PHE A 87 -62.33 11.94 33.37
N GLN A 88 -63.13 12.99 33.07
CA GLN A 88 -63.89 13.73 34.11
C GLN A 88 -64.78 12.88 35.03
N PRO A 89 -65.55 11.89 34.53
CA PRO A 89 -66.43 11.12 35.40
C PRO A 89 -65.65 10.33 36.46
N LEU A 90 -64.49 9.80 36.08
CA LEU A 90 -63.61 9.02 36.96
C LEU A 90 -62.85 9.92 37.93
N SER A 91 -62.35 11.07 37.46
CA SER A 91 -61.62 12.03 38.28
C SER A 91 -62.49 12.65 39.38
N LYS A 92 -63.79 12.87 39.11
CA LYS A 92 -64.76 13.36 40.10
C LYS A 92 -65.14 12.30 41.14
N GLN A 93 -65.29 11.04 40.74
CA GLN A 93 -65.65 9.96 41.67
C GLN A 93 -64.49 9.51 42.56
N LYS A 94 -63.28 9.40 41.99
CA LYS A 94 -62.09 8.91 42.68
C LYS A 94 -60.85 9.73 42.28
N PRO A 95 -60.72 10.96 42.81
CA PRO A 95 -59.60 11.85 42.46
C PRO A 95 -58.24 11.25 42.82
N GLN A 96 -58.13 10.65 44.02
CA GLN A 96 -56.89 10.02 44.48
C GLN A 96 -56.44 8.85 43.59
N LEU A 97 -57.39 8.01 43.16
CA LEU A 97 -57.10 6.88 42.27
C LEU A 97 -56.65 7.37 40.89
N THR A 98 -57.33 8.38 40.36
CA THR A 98 -57.03 8.96 39.05
C THR A 98 -55.65 9.63 39.03
N GLU A 99 -55.29 10.33 40.09
CA GLU A 99 -53.96 10.92 40.28
C GLU A 99 -52.87 9.85 40.39
N ALA A 100 -53.12 8.77 41.15
CA ALA A 100 -52.20 7.64 41.26
C ALA A 100 -51.97 6.95 39.91
N MET A 101 -53.03 6.72 39.13
CA MET A 101 -52.93 6.14 37.78
C MET A 101 -52.11 7.03 36.84
N HIS A 102 -52.35 8.34 36.85
CA HIS A 102 -51.59 9.29 36.03
C HIS A 102 -50.11 9.31 36.40
N LYS A 103 -49.79 9.41 37.69
CA LYS A 103 -48.40 9.34 38.20
C LYS A 103 -47.72 8.04 37.78
N GLN A 104 -48.41 6.91 37.88
CA GLN A 104 -47.87 5.62 37.45
C GLN A 104 -47.60 5.61 35.93
N PHE A 105 -48.55 6.10 35.13
CA PHE A 105 -48.40 6.19 33.68
C PHE A 105 -47.18 7.04 33.28
N ILE A 106 -47.03 8.24 33.87
CA ILE A 106 -45.90 9.14 33.61
C ILE A 106 -44.58 8.50 34.01
N SER A 107 -44.52 7.88 35.19
CA SER A 107 -43.32 7.19 35.67
C SER A 107 -42.92 6.02 34.76
N GLN A 108 -43.88 5.18 34.36
CA GLN A 108 -43.64 4.09 33.43
C GLN A 108 -43.18 4.58 32.06
N LEU A 109 -43.83 5.59 31.51
CA LEU A 109 -43.47 6.18 30.22
C LEU A 109 -42.04 6.76 30.25
N GLN A 110 -41.72 7.53 31.28
CA GLN A 110 -40.38 8.10 31.46
C GLN A 110 -39.32 6.98 31.56
N THR A 111 -39.55 5.97 32.39
CA THR A 111 -38.61 4.87 32.61
C THR A 111 -38.38 4.05 31.35
N LEU A 112 -39.46 3.72 30.62
CA LEU A 112 -39.37 2.92 29.40
C LEU A 112 -38.65 3.68 28.30
N VAL A 113 -38.98 4.96 28.08
CA VAL A 113 -38.32 5.78 27.06
C VAL A 113 -36.85 6.00 27.39
N GLN A 114 -36.51 6.29 28.64
CA GLN A 114 -35.11 6.43 29.07
C GLN A 114 -34.32 5.14 28.87
N LYS A 115 -34.92 4.00 29.22
CA LYS A 115 -34.31 2.69 29.00
C LYS A 115 -34.07 2.44 27.51
N GLU A 116 -35.06 2.72 26.67
CA GLU A 116 -34.94 2.54 25.22
C GLU A 116 -33.85 3.43 24.62
N ILE A 117 -33.75 4.68 25.05
CA ILE A 117 -32.68 5.59 24.63
C ILE A 117 -31.31 5.02 25.02
N SER A 118 -31.16 4.51 26.25
CA SER A 118 -29.91 3.87 26.68
C SER A 118 -29.59 2.64 25.84
N THR A 119 -30.59 1.79 25.56
CA THR A 119 -30.42 0.62 24.68
C THR A 119 -29.96 1.02 23.28
N VAL A 120 -30.56 2.06 22.66
CA VAL A 120 -30.11 2.56 21.36
C VAL A 120 -28.68 3.11 21.40
N ILE A 121 -28.28 3.76 22.49
CA ILE A 121 -26.90 4.25 22.67
C ILE A 121 -25.91 3.09 22.75
N GLU A 122 -26.26 2.05 23.51
CA GLU A 122 -25.43 0.86 23.72
C GLU A 122 -25.35 0.00 22.46
N GLU A 123 -26.48 -0.37 21.85
CA GLU A 123 -26.53 -1.20 20.64
C GLU A 123 -25.86 -0.52 19.44
N GLY A 124 -26.00 0.81 19.34
CA GLY A 124 -25.39 1.59 18.27
C GLY A 124 -23.92 1.94 18.50
N ASP A 125 -23.34 1.56 19.63
CA ASP A 125 -22.00 2.01 20.08
C ASP A 125 -21.84 3.53 19.93
N LEU A 126 -22.90 4.30 20.20
CA LEU A 126 -22.97 5.72 19.81
C LEU A 126 -21.90 6.56 20.50
N GLN A 127 -21.48 6.15 21.70
CA GLN A 127 -20.36 6.78 22.39
C GLN A 127 -19.08 6.74 21.53
N VAL A 128 -18.67 5.55 21.10
CA VAL A 128 -17.45 5.35 20.31
C VAL A 128 -17.57 6.08 18.96
N LYS A 129 -18.74 6.03 18.32
CA LYS A 129 -18.97 6.70 17.04
C LYS A 129 -18.88 8.22 17.17
N PHE A 130 -19.50 8.81 18.20
CA PHE A 130 -19.41 10.25 18.44
C PHE A 130 -18.00 10.70 18.82
N GLU A 131 -17.28 9.92 19.62
CA GLU A 131 -15.88 10.18 19.97
C GLU A 131 -14.97 10.14 18.73
N GLU A 132 -15.13 9.14 17.84
CA GLU A 132 -14.36 9.10 16.59
C GLU A 132 -14.73 10.23 15.64
N LEU A 133 -16.02 10.59 15.53
CA LEU A 133 -16.42 11.75 14.76
C LEU A 133 -15.83 13.05 15.34
N ASP A 134 -15.73 13.18 16.66
CA ASP A 134 -15.13 14.35 17.33
C ASP A 134 -13.64 14.39 16.95
N ARG A 135 -12.94 13.25 17.05
CA ARG A 135 -11.54 13.09 16.64
C ARG A 135 -11.30 13.45 15.16
N LEU A 136 -12.13 12.92 14.25
CA LEU A 136 -12.03 13.20 12.81
C LEU A 136 -12.29 14.66 12.49
N GLN A 137 -13.23 15.31 13.18
CA GLN A 137 -13.47 16.75 13.03
C GLN A 137 -12.24 17.54 13.46
N GLU A 138 -11.63 17.20 14.60
CA GLU A 138 -10.40 17.85 15.08
C GLU A 138 -9.25 17.71 14.06
N LEU A 139 -9.04 16.51 13.52
CA LEU A 139 -8.00 16.26 12.49
C LEU A 139 -8.25 17.04 11.19
N ALA A 140 -9.51 17.30 10.84
CA ALA A 140 -9.88 17.98 9.60
C ALA A 140 -9.96 19.51 9.74
N LYS A 141 -9.83 20.09 10.95
CA LYS A 141 -10.04 21.52 11.21
C LYS A 141 -9.25 22.45 10.29
N ASP A 142 -8.01 22.08 9.99
CA ASP A 142 -7.09 22.91 9.21
C ASP A 142 -7.05 22.52 7.72
N THR A 143 -7.97 21.66 7.26
CA THR A 143 -8.04 21.25 5.86
C THR A 143 -8.92 22.25 5.08
N PRO A 144 -8.35 23.09 4.19
CA PRO A 144 -9.10 24.13 3.48
C PRO A 144 -9.96 23.57 2.33
N GLN A 145 -9.71 22.33 1.92
CA GLN A 145 -10.41 21.69 0.81
C GLN A 145 -11.74 21.08 1.28
N ALA A 146 -12.75 21.19 0.42
CA ALA A 146 -14.01 20.51 0.63
C ALA A 146 -13.78 19.00 0.74
N ALA A 147 -14.37 18.37 1.76
CA ALA A 147 -14.27 16.94 1.96
C ALA A 147 -14.89 16.19 0.78
N TRP A 148 -14.21 15.14 0.31
CA TRP A 148 -14.70 14.29 -0.78
C TRP A 148 -16.08 13.71 -0.43
N ARG A 149 -16.93 13.58 -1.46
CA ARG A 149 -18.24 12.94 -1.40
C ARG A 149 -18.34 12.00 -2.60
N PRO A 150 -18.99 10.83 -2.44
CA PRO A 150 -19.28 9.96 -3.57
C PRO A 150 -19.99 10.75 -4.68
N SER A 151 -19.50 10.61 -5.90
CA SER A 151 -20.07 11.27 -7.08
C SER A 151 -21.44 10.70 -7.46
N GLY A 152 -21.74 9.48 -6.99
CA GLY A 152 -22.89 8.71 -7.41
C GLY A 152 -22.61 7.84 -8.65
N ALA A 153 -21.40 7.93 -9.21
CA ALA A 153 -20.91 7.04 -10.26
C ALA A 153 -19.90 6.04 -9.65
N PRO A 154 -20.30 4.76 -9.44
CA PRO A 154 -19.47 3.78 -8.73
C PRO A 154 -18.09 3.58 -9.34
N GLU A 155 -17.97 3.64 -10.66
CA GLU A 155 -16.70 3.46 -11.38
C GLU A 155 -15.70 4.56 -10.98
N GLN A 156 -16.15 5.81 -10.90
CA GLN A 156 -15.30 6.95 -10.53
C GLN A 156 -14.92 6.90 -9.04
N ASP A 157 -15.89 6.55 -8.19
CA ASP A 157 -15.69 6.51 -6.75
C ASP A 157 -14.70 5.41 -6.36
N VAL A 158 -14.78 4.23 -6.99
CA VAL A 158 -13.84 3.12 -6.78
C VAL A 158 -12.45 3.46 -7.32
N CYS A 159 -12.36 4.08 -8.50
CA CYS A 159 -11.06 4.49 -9.07
C CYS A 159 -10.27 5.35 -8.09
N SER A 160 -10.91 6.28 -7.38
CA SER A 160 -10.25 7.16 -6.40
C SER A 160 -9.52 6.41 -5.28
N GLY A 161 -10.11 5.32 -4.77
CA GLY A 161 -9.48 4.47 -3.75
C GLY A 161 -8.36 3.59 -4.30
N LEU A 162 -8.53 3.05 -5.51
CA LEU A 162 -7.58 2.13 -6.13
C LEU A 162 -6.31 2.80 -6.65
N VAL A 163 -6.32 4.11 -6.90
CA VAL A 163 -5.14 4.84 -7.44
C VAL A 163 -3.88 4.57 -6.61
N SER A 164 -3.99 4.57 -5.28
CA SER A 164 -2.83 4.38 -4.39
C SER A 164 -2.22 2.98 -4.51
N TYR A 165 -3.04 1.96 -4.73
CA TYR A 165 -2.62 0.58 -4.92
C TYR A 165 -1.90 0.43 -6.27
N TYR A 166 -2.51 0.90 -7.35
CA TYR A 166 -1.91 0.79 -8.69
C TYR A 166 -0.61 1.58 -8.82
N LYS A 167 -0.49 2.75 -8.17
CA LYS A 167 0.78 3.48 -8.12
C LYS A 167 1.91 2.68 -7.47
N LYS A 168 1.62 1.94 -6.38
CA LYS A 168 2.62 1.07 -5.75
C LYS A 168 3.02 -0.09 -6.66
N GLN A 169 2.07 -0.66 -7.38
CA GLN A 169 2.33 -1.74 -8.33
C GLN A 169 3.16 -1.26 -9.52
N GLU A 170 2.83 -0.08 -10.07
CA GLU A 170 3.59 0.56 -11.14
C GLU A 170 5.05 0.78 -10.73
N GLU A 171 5.28 1.36 -9.55
CA GLU A 171 6.64 1.62 -9.06
C GLU A 171 7.43 0.31 -8.88
N TYR A 172 6.80 -0.72 -8.30
CA TYR A 172 7.43 -2.03 -8.18
C TYR A 172 7.84 -2.62 -9.54
N MET A 173 6.94 -2.61 -10.53
CA MET A 173 7.24 -3.10 -11.87
C MET A 173 8.36 -2.30 -12.53
N ARG A 174 8.37 -0.98 -12.34
CA ARG A 174 9.42 -0.10 -12.87
C ARG A 174 10.79 -0.44 -12.29
N ILE A 175 10.87 -0.75 -11.00
CA ILE A 175 12.11 -1.21 -10.35
C ILE A 175 12.57 -2.56 -10.93
N GLN A 176 11.66 -3.53 -11.07
CA GLN A 176 12.01 -4.84 -11.63
C GLN A 176 12.48 -4.74 -13.09
N LEU A 177 11.81 -3.92 -13.90
CA LEU A 177 12.19 -3.72 -15.29
C LEU A 177 13.60 -3.13 -15.42
N LYS A 178 13.93 -2.11 -14.62
CA LYS A 178 15.29 -1.52 -14.59
C LYS A 178 16.35 -2.55 -14.22
N LYS A 179 16.05 -3.43 -13.25
CA LYS A 179 16.95 -4.51 -12.84
C LYS A 179 17.23 -5.46 -14.01
N LEU A 180 16.19 -5.96 -14.66
CA LEU A 180 16.31 -6.87 -15.80
C LEU A 180 17.05 -6.22 -16.98
N GLN A 181 16.77 -4.95 -17.27
CA GLN A 181 17.47 -4.22 -18.34
C GLN A 181 18.99 -4.12 -18.05
N LYS A 182 19.37 -3.83 -16.80
CA LYS A 182 20.78 -3.76 -16.42
C LYS A 182 21.47 -5.13 -16.53
N GLU A 183 20.82 -6.17 -16.05
CA GLU A 183 21.35 -7.54 -16.14
C GLU A 183 21.50 -7.98 -17.60
N ASN A 184 20.48 -7.74 -18.44
CA ASN A 184 20.51 -8.10 -19.85
C ASN A 184 21.58 -7.31 -20.62
N ALA A 185 21.75 -6.00 -20.34
CA ALA A 185 22.83 -5.22 -20.92
C ALA A 185 24.21 -5.79 -20.57
N GLY A 186 24.42 -6.18 -19.31
CA GLY A 186 25.66 -6.83 -18.87
C GLY A 186 25.88 -8.19 -19.54
N LEU A 187 24.83 -8.99 -19.73
CA LEU A 187 24.91 -10.26 -20.45
C LEU A 187 25.20 -10.06 -21.95
N ALA A 188 24.55 -9.10 -22.59
CA ALA A 188 24.79 -8.77 -23.99
C ALA A 188 26.25 -8.36 -24.24
N GLN A 189 26.83 -7.55 -23.34
CA GLN A 189 28.26 -7.20 -23.40
C GLN A 189 29.17 -8.42 -23.28
N LYS A 190 28.88 -9.34 -22.34
CA LYS A 190 29.66 -10.58 -22.19
C LYS A 190 29.57 -11.48 -23.43
N VAL A 191 28.38 -11.62 -24.00
CA VAL A 191 28.19 -12.39 -25.24
C VAL A 191 28.96 -11.77 -26.39
N GLN A 192 28.93 -10.44 -26.53
CA GLN A 192 29.65 -9.74 -27.58
C GLN A 192 31.17 -9.92 -27.44
N ALA A 193 31.72 -9.69 -26.26
CA ALA A 193 33.14 -9.92 -25.97
C ALA A 193 33.54 -11.39 -26.23
N GLY A 194 32.67 -12.34 -25.87
CA GLY A 194 32.89 -13.76 -26.17
C GLY A 194 32.94 -14.06 -27.66
N ARG A 195 32.03 -13.45 -28.46
CA ARG A 195 32.01 -13.60 -29.92
C ARG A 195 33.28 -13.02 -30.56
N GLU A 196 33.73 -11.86 -30.11
CA GLU A 196 34.97 -11.24 -30.58
C GLU A 196 36.19 -12.11 -30.30
N ASN A 197 36.29 -12.66 -29.09
CA ASN A 197 37.39 -13.58 -28.74
C ASN A 197 37.38 -14.84 -29.61
N ILE A 198 36.20 -15.44 -29.85
CA ILE A 198 36.07 -16.61 -30.73
C ILE A 198 36.49 -16.26 -32.16
N ALA A 199 36.03 -15.12 -32.70
CA ALA A 199 36.38 -14.68 -34.05
C ALA A 199 37.90 -14.46 -34.19
N HIS A 200 38.53 -13.83 -33.19
CA HIS A 200 39.97 -13.65 -33.14
C HIS A 200 40.71 -14.99 -33.11
N THR A 201 40.33 -15.92 -32.23
CA THR A 201 40.92 -17.27 -32.19
C THR A 201 40.74 -18.01 -33.51
N GLN A 202 39.58 -17.92 -34.15
CA GLN A 202 39.33 -18.53 -35.46
C GLN A 202 40.26 -17.96 -36.54
N GLN A 203 40.50 -16.64 -36.55
CA GLN A 203 41.44 -16.01 -37.48
C GLN A 203 42.88 -16.49 -37.25
N HIS A 204 43.33 -16.58 -35.98
CA HIS A 204 44.66 -17.11 -35.65
C HIS A 204 44.85 -18.56 -36.12
N ILE A 205 43.84 -19.41 -35.88
CA ILE A 205 43.88 -20.79 -36.36
C ILE A 205 43.93 -20.84 -37.89
N ALA A 206 43.10 -20.05 -38.57
CA ALA A 206 43.08 -20.01 -40.04
C ALA A 206 44.42 -19.54 -40.63
N ALA A 207 45.02 -18.50 -40.05
CA ALA A 207 46.33 -18.00 -40.45
C ALA A 207 47.41 -19.06 -40.26
N GLY A 208 47.46 -19.71 -39.09
CA GLY A 208 48.37 -20.80 -38.83
C GLY A 208 48.20 -21.95 -39.83
N VAL A 209 46.96 -22.38 -40.10
CA VAL A 209 46.67 -23.44 -41.08
C VAL A 209 47.19 -23.06 -42.47
N GLU A 210 47.02 -21.82 -42.92
CA GLU A 210 47.54 -21.39 -44.23
C GLU A 210 49.07 -21.34 -44.23
N GLU A 211 49.71 -20.87 -43.15
CA GLU A 211 51.18 -20.91 -43.01
C GLU A 211 51.72 -22.34 -43.12
N TRP A 212 51.12 -23.30 -42.39
CA TRP A 212 51.50 -24.72 -42.47
C TRP A 212 51.31 -25.27 -43.89
N ARG A 213 50.20 -24.91 -44.54
CA ARG A 213 49.89 -25.31 -45.92
C ARG A 213 50.91 -24.76 -46.93
N VAL A 214 51.31 -23.49 -46.81
CA VAL A 214 52.34 -22.89 -47.67
C VAL A 214 53.69 -23.55 -47.43
N ARG A 215 54.09 -23.74 -46.17
CA ARG A 215 55.36 -24.42 -45.82
C ARG A 215 55.42 -25.83 -46.39
N ALA A 216 54.33 -26.60 -46.27
CA ALA A 216 54.25 -27.95 -46.80
C ALA A 216 54.39 -27.98 -48.34
N LYS A 217 53.75 -27.03 -49.05
CA LYS A 217 53.91 -26.88 -50.51
C LYS A 217 55.35 -26.53 -50.89
N ASN A 218 55.97 -25.57 -50.20
CA ASN A 218 57.34 -25.15 -50.48
C ASN A 218 58.34 -26.29 -50.24
N HIS A 219 58.20 -27.02 -49.13
CA HIS A 219 59.02 -28.20 -48.87
C HIS A 219 58.84 -29.26 -49.95
N PHE A 220 57.61 -29.51 -50.40
CA PHE A 220 57.35 -30.44 -51.49
C PHE A 220 58.02 -29.97 -52.79
N THR A 221 57.94 -28.69 -53.14
CA THR A 221 58.63 -28.15 -54.34
C THR A 221 60.15 -28.21 -54.20
N ASP A 222 60.71 -27.93 -53.03
CA ASP A 222 62.16 -28.00 -52.77
C ASP A 222 62.69 -29.43 -52.87
N THR A 223 61.92 -30.41 -52.38
CA THR A 223 62.28 -31.83 -52.56
C THR A 223 62.21 -32.26 -54.02
N LEU A 224 61.23 -31.76 -54.79
CA LEU A 224 61.10 -32.05 -56.21
C LEU A 224 62.24 -31.43 -57.03
N THR A 225 62.63 -30.19 -56.74
CA THR A 225 63.75 -29.51 -57.41
C THR A 225 65.09 -30.15 -57.03
N HIS A 226 65.28 -30.54 -55.77
CA HIS A 226 66.46 -31.30 -55.34
C HIS A 226 66.56 -32.65 -56.06
N PHE A 227 65.47 -33.40 -56.20
CA PHE A 227 65.43 -34.65 -56.97
C PHE A 227 65.73 -34.43 -58.47
N HIS A 228 65.21 -33.35 -59.06
CA HIS A 228 65.48 -33.00 -60.46
C HIS A 228 66.95 -32.64 -60.68
N CYS A 229 67.56 -31.84 -59.80
CA CYS A 229 68.99 -31.52 -59.86
C CYS A 229 69.87 -32.77 -59.67
N HIS A 230 69.53 -33.67 -58.76
CA HIS A 230 70.28 -34.92 -58.55
C HIS A 230 70.15 -35.88 -59.74
N SER A 231 68.99 -35.94 -60.40
CA SER A 231 68.81 -36.73 -61.64
C SER A 231 69.55 -36.13 -62.85
N PHE A 232 69.61 -34.80 -62.95
CA PHE A 232 70.37 -34.13 -64.02
C PHE A 232 71.88 -34.27 -63.82
N ALA A 233 72.38 -34.19 -62.59
CA ALA A 233 73.80 -34.40 -62.26
C ALA A 233 74.27 -35.85 -62.48
N SER A 234 73.35 -36.83 -62.44
CA SER A 234 73.64 -38.25 -62.71
C SER A 234 73.42 -38.68 -64.17
N SER A 235 72.86 -37.80 -65.02
CA SER A 235 72.72 -38.02 -66.47
C SER A 235 73.76 -37.30 -67.33
N CYS A 236 74.75 -36.62 -66.74
CA CYS A 236 75.93 -36.20 -67.50
C CYS A 236 76.88 -37.40 -67.67
N PRO A 237 77.10 -37.92 -68.88
CA PRO A 237 78.21 -38.84 -69.12
C PRO A 237 79.50 -38.04 -68.92
N SER A 238 80.40 -38.57 -68.09
CA SER A 238 81.81 -38.16 -68.11
C SER A 238 82.36 -38.58 -69.47
N VAL A 239 82.24 -37.70 -70.47
CA VAL A 239 82.98 -37.83 -71.72
C VAL A 239 84.39 -37.36 -71.43
N TYR A 240 85.26 -38.34 -71.26
CA TYR A 240 86.71 -38.19 -71.33
C TYR A 240 87.06 -37.46 -72.64
N PHE A 241 87.70 -36.30 -72.55
CA PHE A 241 88.41 -35.70 -73.67
C PHE A 241 89.85 -35.44 -73.20
N ASP A 242 90.70 -36.42 -73.50
CA ASP A 242 92.14 -36.21 -73.67
C ASP A 242 92.35 -35.24 -74.84
N PHE A 243 93.09 -34.17 -74.61
CA PHE A 243 93.80 -33.44 -75.67
C PHE A 243 95.10 -32.87 -75.12
N HIS A 244 96.17 -33.59 -75.47
CA HIS A 244 97.56 -33.19 -75.76
C HIS A 244 98.23 -32.04 -75.01
#